data_AF-A0A7S1RZC3-F1
#
_entry.id   AF-A0A7S1RZC3-F1
#
_cell.length_a   1.000
_cell.length_b   1.000
_cell.length_c   1.000
_cell.angle_alpha   90.00
_cell.angle_beta   90.00
_cell.angle_gamma   90.00
#
_symmetry.space_group_name_H-M   'P 1'
#
loop_
_entity.id
_entity.type
_entity.pdbx_description
1 polymer ?
#
loop_
_entity_poly.entity_id
_entity_poly.type
_entity_poly.pdbx_seq_one_letter_code
_entity_poly.pdbx_strand_id
1 'polypeptide(L)'
;FTSPTTRGVLRWDVLEQTVPPAHQFDVTAVHQMFNETAVRAYLRPSSPFFFSSLREPVARTDSDLRFLAELHGTEHYPLSWDERLVLMAQRRLEFLNPLARDLGWYSGVDISRPLPGDHFVLDKDNDERAVASFIDYIDRTMDLVILTELFDEGLVLLMHKLNLTLDDVANVRMKESFDFDVAPPTAEQLGTLEREYFSVDKALYDHFVKRFWREWEEHGGDAKLGEEVAALQARNDELVRVCSLPDALREVGDTCPEVVLMDGPET
;
A
#
# COMPACT_ATOMS: atom_id res chain seq x y z
N PHE A 1 -4.78 -13.78 -13.32
CA PHE A 1 -3.76 -14.17 -12.31
C PHE A 1 -4.11 -15.50 -11.64
N THR A 2 -4.58 -16.50 -12.40
CA THR A 2 -4.74 -17.89 -11.93
C THR A 2 -4.62 -18.85 -13.12
N SER A 3 -3.49 -18.81 -13.84
CA SER A 3 -3.14 -19.94 -14.71
C SER A 3 -2.49 -21.03 -13.86
N PRO A 4 -2.88 -22.31 -13.99
CA PRO A 4 -2.32 -23.44 -13.24
C PRO A 4 -0.84 -23.75 -13.60
N THR A 5 -0.18 -22.84 -14.33
CA THR A 5 1.24 -22.93 -14.70
C THR A 5 2.12 -21.84 -14.11
N THR A 6 1.59 -20.84 -13.40
CA THR A 6 2.42 -19.81 -12.75
C THR A 6 2.97 -20.30 -11.42
N ARG A 7 3.99 -21.17 -11.46
CA ARG A 7 4.89 -21.36 -10.32
C ARG A 7 5.65 -20.05 -10.11
N GLY A 8 5.29 -19.21 -9.13
CA GLY A 8 6.13 -18.04 -8.85
C GLY A 8 5.59 -16.92 -7.97
N VAL A 9 4.30 -16.91 -7.61
CA VAL A 9 3.70 -15.88 -6.75
C VAL A 9 3.18 -16.52 -5.45
N LEU A 10 3.57 -15.99 -4.30
CA LEU A 10 3.12 -16.46 -2.99
C LEU A 10 2.67 -15.31 -2.07
N ARG A 11 1.68 -15.61 -1.22
CA ARG A 11 1.21 -14.77 -0.11
C ARG A 11 1.97 -15.07 1.18
N TRP A 12 2.29 -14.04 1.98
CA TRP A 12 3.20 -14.14 3.14
C TRP A 12 2.61 -14.72 4.41
N ASP A 13 1.29 -14.61 4.58
CA ASP A 13 0.56 -15.32 5.63
C ASP A 13 0.83 -16.84 5.63
N VAL A 14 1.23 -17.38 4.48
CA VAL A 14 1.63 -18.79 4.31
C VAL A 14 3.14 -19.03 4.55
N LEU A 15 4.00 -18.00 4.39
CA LEU A 15 5.47 -18.13 4.35
C LEU A 15 6.11 -18.43 5.70
N GLU A 16 5.69 -17.78 6.79
CA GLU A 16 6.35 -17.96 8.09
C GLU A 16 6.06 -19.33 8.74
N GLN A 17 5.05 -20.07 8.28
CA GLN A 17 4.59 -21.28 8.96
C GLN A 17 4.78 -22.59 8.17
N THR A 18 4.96 -22.56 6.84
CA THR A 18 4.86 -23.80 6.04
C THR A 18 5.90 -24.02 4.95
N VAL A 19 6.59 -22.98 4.46
CA VAL A 19 7.52 -23.11 3.32
C VAL A 19 8.92 -22.66 3.73
N PRO A 20 9.95 -23.54 3.66
CA PRO A 20 11.32 -23.15 3.95
C PRO A 20 11.87 -22.23 2.85
N PRO A 21 12.74 -21.26 3.20
CA PRO A 21 13.42 -20.42 2.23
C PRO A 21 14.39 -21.26 1.38
N ALA A 22 14.20 -21.27 0.05
CA ALA A 22 15.11 -21.93 -0.88
C ALA A 22 15.21 -21.22 -2.24
N HIS A 23 15.10 -19.88 -2.25
CA HIS A 23 15.30 -19.05 -3.45
C HIS A 23 14.46 -19.48 -4.66
N GLN A 24 13.16 -19.67 -4.47
CA GLN A 24 12.30 -20.39 -5.41
C GLN A 24 11.19 -19.54 -6.04
N PHE A 25 10.95 -18.32 -5.54
CA PHE A 25 9.86 -17.45 -6.02
C PHE A 25 10.37 -16.32 -6.89
N ASP A 26 9.56 -15.93 -7.87
CA ASP A 26 9.82 -14.77 -8.74
C ASP A 26 9.27 -13.49 -8.10
N VAL A 27 8.14 -13.60 -7.38
CA VAL A 27 7.47 -12.50 -6.69
C VAL A 27 7.01 -12.96 -5.31
N THR A 28 7.30 -12.14 -4.31
CA THR A 28 6.69 -12.21 -2.98
C THR A 28 5.82 -10.98 -2.80
N ALA A 29 4.55 -11.17 -2.48
CA ALA A 29 3.62 -10.06 -2.29
C ALA A 29 2.66 -10.36 -1.12
N VAL A 30 1.87 -9.33 -0.75
CA VAL A 30 0.69 -9.41 0.13
C VAL A 30 0.99 -9.58 1.64
N HIS A 31 0.49 -8.62 2.45
CA HIS A 31 0.42 -8.63 3.92
C HIS A 31 1.69 -9.07 4.66
N GLN A 32 2.85 -8.53 4.24
CA GLN A 32 4.14 -8.82 4.87
C GLN A 32 4.57 -7.61 5.70
N MET A 33 5.06 -7.84 6.92
CA MET A 33 5.97 -6.87 7.54
C MET A 33 7.34 -7.03 6.86
N PHE A 34 7.83 -5.96 6.24
CA PHE A 34 9.01 -6.03 5.41
C PHE A 34 10.27 -6.42 6.21
N ASN A 35 10.96 -7.44 5.74
CA ASN A 35 12.28 -7.83 6.20
C ASN A 35 13.11 -8.25 4.98
N GLU A 36 14.03 -7.38 4.56
CA GLU A 36 14.81 -7.58 3.34
C GLU A 36 15.55 -8.93 3.34
N THR A 37 16.17 -9.31 4.46
CA THR A 37 16.94 -10.55 4.56
C THR A 37 16.02 -11.77 4.40
N ALA A 38 14.87 -11.76 5.07
CA ALA A 38 13.90 -12.84 4.99
C ALA A 38 13.33 -12.96 3.57
N VAL A 39 12.89 -11.84 2.97
CA VAL A 39 12.30 -11.83 1.63
C VAL A 39 13.31 -12.32 0.58
N ARG A 40 14.56 -11.86 0.62
CA ARG A 40 15.62 -12.32 -0.30
C ARG A 40 15.89 -13.82 -0.23
N ALA A 41 15.68 -14.46 0.93
CA ALA A 41 15.87 -15.90 1.09
C ALA A 41 14.80 -16.73 0.35
N TYR A 42 13.66 -16.13 0.05
CA TYR A 42 12.57 -16.75 -0.71
C TYR A 42 12.65 -16.47 -2.21
N LEU A 43 13.14 -15.30 -2.58
CA LEU A 43 13.28 -14.90 -3.98
C LEU A 43 14.44 -15.62 -4.66
N ARG A 44 14.28 -15.91 -5.96
CA ARG A 44 15.36 -16.45 -6.79
C ARG A 44 16.60 -15.56 -6.70
N PRO A 45 17.83 -16.09 -6.93
CA PRO A 45 19.09 -15.36 -6.72
C PRO A 45 19.39 -14.21 -7.71
N SER A 46 18.38 -13.54 -8.24
CA SER A 46 18.51 -12.31 -9.04
C SER A 46 18.70 -11.09 -8.13
N SER A 47 18.94 -9.91 -8.72
CA SER A 47 18.72 -8.65 -8.03
C SER A 47 17.20 -8.41 -8.00
N PRO A 48 16.51 -8.63 -6.86
CA PRO A 48 15.08 -8.35 -6.78
C PRO A 48 14.83 -6.84 -6.91
N PHE A 49 13.69 -6.50 -7.50
CA PHE A 49 13.17 -5.15 -7.50
C PHE A 49 12.17 -5.00 -6.35
N PHE A 50 12.47 -4.13 -5.39
CA PHE A 50 11.60 -3.87 -4.26
C PHE A 50 10.78 -2.62 -4.49
N PHE A 51 9.46 -2.77 -4.38
CA PHE A 51 8.56 -1.63 -4.35
C PHE A 51 7.50 -1.80 -3.29
N SER A 52 6.98 -0.67 -2.83
CA SER A 52 5.88 -0.61 -1.86
C SER A 52 4.94 0.53 -2.23
N SER A 53 3.81 0.63 -1.52
CA SER A 53 2.88 1.75 -1.61
C SER A 53 2.72 2.44 -0.27
N LEU A 54 2.78 3.77 -0.26
CA LEU A 54 2.44 4.62 0.88
C LEU A 54 1.18 5.42 0.57
N ARG A 55 0.47 5.84 1.61
CA ARG A 55 -0.68 6.75 1.52
C ARG A 55 -0.46 7.88 2.52
N GLU A 56 -1.01 9.04 2.26
CA GLU A 56 -1.07 10.12 3.25
C GLU A 56 -1.64 9.57 4.59
N PRO A 57 -0.96 9.76 5.75
CA PRO A 57 -1.32 9.08 7.00
C PRO A 57 -2.76 9.33 7.50
N VAL A 58 -3.29 10.53 7.31
CA VAL A 58 -4.67 10.86 7.72
C VAL A 58 -5.68 10.17 6.80
N ALA A 59 -5.46 10.21 5.49
CA ALA A 59 -6.26 9.48 4.50
C ALA A 59 -6.17 7.96 4.69
N ARG A 60 -5.01 7.45 5.15
CA ARG A 60 -4.84 6.04 5.51
C ARG A 60 -5.76 5.64 6.66
N THR A 61 -5.82 6.46 7.71
CA THR A 61 -6.71 6.24 8.87
C THR A 61 -8.16 6.14 8.45
N ASP A 62 -8.58 7.01 7.54
CA ASP A 62 -9.94 6.99 7.04
C ASP A 62 -10.27 5.70 6.29
N SER A 63 -9.35 5.24 5.45
CA SER A 63 -9.48 3.95 4.77
C SER A 63 -9.54 2.75 5.72
N ASP A 64 -8.73 2.74 6.79
CA ASP A 64 -8.71 1.64 7.76
C ASP A 64 -10.03 1.57 8.54
N LEU A 65 -10.58 2.74 8.92
CA LEU A 65 -11.88 2.80 9.59
C LEU A 65 -13.04 2.40 8.68
N ARG A 66 -13.00 2.75 7.38
CA ARG A 66 -13.97 2.27 6.39
C ARG A 66 -13.93 0.74 6.26
N PHE A 67 -12.73 0.17 6.17
CA PHE A 67 -12.57 -1.27 6.10
C PHE A 67 -13.15 -1.98 7.32
N LEU A 68 -12.94 -1.43 8.53
CA LEU A 68 -13.56 -1.96 9.74
C LEU A 68 -15.09 -1.83 9.74
N ALA A 69 -15.64 -0.75 9.17
CA ALA A 69 -17.08 -0.58 8.96
C ALA A 69 -17.66 -1.65 8.04
N GLU A 70 -16.98 -1.95 6.92
CA GLU A 70 -17.39 -2.99 5.97
C GLU A 70 -17.41 -4.38 6.63
N LEU A 71 -16.42 -4.68 7.47
CA LEU A 71 -16.30 -5.99 8.12
C LEU A 71 -17.30 -6.20 9.27
N HIS A 72 -17.60 -5.15 10.03
CA HIS A 72 -18.32 -5.27 11.31
C HIS A 72 -19.70 -4.59 11.32
N GLY A 73 -20.10 -3.98 10.19
CA GLY A 73 -21.35 -3.23 10.05
C GLY A 73 -21.17 -1.73 10.20
N THR A 74 -22.03 -0.98 9.50
CA THR A 74 -21.94 0.49 9.35
C THR A 74 -22.75 1.27 10.39
N GLU A 75 -23.36 0.61 11.37
CA GLU A 75 -24.31 1.22 12.33
C GLU A 75 -23.71 2.40 13.12
N HIS A 76 -22.39 2.42 13.28
CA HIS A 76 -21.65 3.47 13.99
C HIS A 76 -20.79 4.35 13.06
N TYR A 77 -21.07 4.35 11.75
CA TYR A 77 -20.29 5.11 10.76
C TYR A 77 -21.14 6.14 10.00
N PRO A 78 -20.55 7.27 9.58
CA PRO A 78 -19.15 7.65 9.81
C PRO A 78 -18.89 8.19 11.22
N LEU A 79 -17.69 7.92 11.74
CA LEU A 79 -17.19 8.53 12.98
C LEU A 79 -16.67 9.95 12.69
N SER A 80 -17.04 10.90 13.54
CA SER A 80 -16.40 12.22 13.61
C SER A 80 -14.93 12.11 14.03
N TRP A 81 -14.11 13.12 13.75
CA TRP A 81 -12.70 13.09 14.16
C TRP A 81 -12.47 13.00 15.67
N ASP A 82 -13.38 13.55 16.48
CA ASP A 82 -13.32 13.39 17.94
C ASP A 82 -13.55 11.93 18.35
N GLU A 83 -14.54 11.26 17.77
CA GLU A 83 -14.81 9.84 18.02
C GLU A 83 -13.66 8.95 17.51
N ARG A 84 -13.06 9.30 16.37
CA ARG A 84 -11.87 8.62 15.83
C ARG A 84 -10.69 8.73 16.79
N LEU A 85 -10.39 9.93 17.30
CA LEU A 85 -9.31 10.13 18.27
C LEU A 85 -9.57 9.37 19.57
N VAL A 86 -10.81 9.29 20.04
CA VAL A 86 -11.17 8.46 21.20
C VAL A 86 -10.91 6.98 20.92
N LEU A 87 -11.34 6.48 19.76
CA LEU A 87 -11.12 5.09 19.35
C LEU A 87 -9.62 4.77 19.23
N MET A 88 -8.87 5.65 18.58
CA MET A 88 -7.41 5.53 18.44
C MET A 88 -6.72 5.57 19.78
N ALA A 89 -7.15 6.43 20.72
CA ALA A 89 -6.59 6.44 22.08
C ALA A 89 -6.85 5.12 22.82
N GLN A 90 -8.04 4.54 22.66
CA GLN A 90 -8.41 3.26 23.27
C GLN A 90 -7.67 2.06 22.63
N ARG A 91 -7.40 2.12 21.32
CA ARG A 91 -6.79 1.04 20.53
C ARG A 91 -5.47 1.47 19.91
N ARG A 92 -4.65 2.22 20.67
CA ARG A 92 -3.48 2.94 20.14
C ARG A 92 -2.56 2.10 19.27
N LEU A 93 -2.24 0.88 19.69
CA LEU A 93 -1.30 0.00 18.98
C LEU A 93 -1.77 -0.45 17.60
N GLU A 94 -3.08 -0.41 17.35
CA GLU A 94 -3.65 -0.79 16.06
C GLU A 94 -3.51 0.31 15.02
N PHE A 95 -3.49 1.56 15.47
CA PHE A 95 -3.44 2.75 14.63
C PHE A 95 -2.08 3.45 14.65
N LEU A 96 -1.13 2.97 15.45
CA LEU A 96 0.16 3.62 15.61
C LEU A 96 1.10 3.27 14.44
N ASN A 97 1.48 4.29 13.68
CA ASN A 97 2.40 4.20 12.54
C ASN A 97 2.19 2.95 11.66
N PRO A 98 0.96 2.68 11.15
CA PRO A 98 0.67 1.47 10.39
C PRO A 98 1.53 1.33 9.13
N LEU A 99 1.92 2.44 8.49
CA LEU A 99 2.76 2.39 7.30
C LEU A 99 4.20 2.01 7.66
N ALA A 100 4.77 2.62 8.69
CA ALA A 100 6.10 2.29 9.19
C ALA A 100 6.17 0.85 9.71
N ARG A 101 5.09 0.39 10.37
CA ARG A 101 4.94 -1.00 10.83
C ARG A 101 5.11 -1.98 9.67
N ASP A 102 4.39 -1.77 8.58
CA ASP A 102 4.44 -2.62 7.40
C ASP A 102 5.84 -2.60 6.75
N LEU A 103 6.57 -1.50 6.86
CA LEU A 103 7.96 -1.36 6.42
C LEU A 103 9.00 -1.90 7.42
N GLY A 104 8.56 -2.51 8.52
CA GLY A 104 9.43 -3.20 9.48
C GLY A 104 9.94 -2.34 10.63
N TRP A 105 9.39 -1.13 10.86
CA TRP A 105 9.81 -0.23 11.94
C TRP A 105 9.76 -0.88 13.33
N TYR A 106 8.71 -1.68 13.57
CA TYR A 106 8.48 -2.46 14.79
C TYR A 106 8.92 -3.93 14.68
N SER A 107 9.74 -4.29 13.68
CA SER A 107 10.22 -5.66 13.55
C SER A 107 10.96 -6.12 14.83
N GLY A 108 10.61 -7.32 15.32
CA GLY A 108 11.13 -7.86 16.57
C GLY A 108 10.39 -7.44 17.84
N VAL A 109 9.27 -6.73 17.71
CA VAL A 109 8.39 -6.36 18.84
C VAL A 109 7.00 -7.00 18.67
N ASP A 110 6.52 -7.67 19.73
CA ASP A 110 5.13 -8.16 19.78
C ASP A 110 4.18 -7.03 20.23
N ILE A 111 3.78 -6.18 19.29
CA ILE A 111 2.80 -5.11 19.54
C ILE A 111 1.36 -5.63 19.69
N SER A 112 1.12 -6.93 19.51
CA SER A 112 -0.20 -7.54 19.70
C SER A 112 -0.52 -7.81 21.17
N ARG A 113 0.50 -7.82 22.03
CA ARG A 113 0.39 -8.06 23.47
C ARG A 113 1.25 -7.08 24.25
N PRO A 114 0.81 -5.83 24.43
CA PRO A 114 1.57 -4.87 25.18
C PRO A 114 1.82 -5.36 26.61
N LEU A 115 3.08 -5.61 26.95
CA LEU A 115 3.51 -5.92 28.30
C LEU A 115 3.81 -4.63 29.07
N PRO A 116 3.70 -4.63 30.42
CA PRO A 116 4.16 -3.52 31.24
C PRO A 116 5.66 -3.26 30.97
N GLY A 117 5.97 -2.20 30.24
CA GLY A 117 7.33 -1.88 29.79
C GLY A 117 7.46 -1.49 28.31
N ASP A 118 6.44 -1.74 27.49
CA ASP A 118 6.51 -1.48 26.03
C ASP A 118 6.53 0.03 25.65
N HIS A 119 6.50 0.92 26.64
CA HIS A 119 6.81 2.34 26.47
C HIS A 119 8.16 2.55 25.75
N PHE A 120 9.17 1.70 26.01
CA PHE A 120 10.48 1.81 25.36
C PHE A 120 10.44 1.64 23.84
N VAL A 121 9.48 0.87 23.30
CA VAL A 121 9.32 0.70 21.85
C VAL A 121 8.72 1.97 21.25
N LEU A 122 7.78 2.58 21.96
CA LEU A 122 7.15 3.85 21.58
C LEU A 122 8.11 5.03 21.70
N ASP A 123 9.09 4.95 22.61
CA ASP A 123 10.15 5.96 22.73
C ASP A 123 11.00 6.06 21.45
N LYS A 124 11.13 4.95 20.70
CA LYS A 124 11.86 4.92 19.42
C LYS A 124 11.22 5.85 18.39
N ASP A 125 9.90 6.02 18.42
CA ASP A 125 9.16 6.93 17.52
C ASP A 125 9.58 8.39 17.71
N ASN A 126 10.13 8.72 18.88
CA ASN A 126 10.64 10.04 19.24
C ASN A 126 12.18 10.16 19.09
N ASP A 127 12.87 9.06 18.76
CA ASP A 127 14.30 9.09 18.47
C ASP A 127 14.52 9.50 17.00
N GLU A 128 14.73 10.79 16.78
CA GLU A 128 14.98 11.37 15.46
C GLU A 128 16.10 10.66 14.69
N ARG A 129 17.13 10.14 15.37
CA ARG A 129 18.23 9.42 14.70
C ARG A 129 17.80 8.04 14.27
N ALA A 130 17.02 7.34 15.10
CA ALA A 130 16.45 6.05 14.74
C ALA A 130 15.49 6.19 13.55
N VAL A 131 14.61 7.19 13.59
CA VAL A 131 13.66 7.48 12.51
C VAL A 131 14.41 7.82 11.22
N ALA A 132 15.38 8.73 11.27
CA ALA A 132 16.19 9.09 10.11
C ALA A 132 16.93 7.87 9.54
N SER A 133 17.56 7.05 10.40
CA SER A 133 18.29 5.84 9.97
C SER A 133 17.37 4.82 9.30
N PHE A 134 16.12 4.71 9.77
CA PHE A 134 15.13 3.83 9.17
C PHE A 134 14.63 4.34 7.82
N ILE A 135 14.31 5.62 7.70
CA ILE A 135 13.95 6.24 6.42
C ILE A 135 15.08 6.02 5.42
N ASP A 136 16.32 6.29 5.81
CA ASP A 136 17.52 6.05 5.01
C ASP A 136 17.69 4.59 4.58
N TYR A 137 17.34 3.63 5.45
CA TYR A 137 17.37 2.21 5.12
C TYR A 137 16.31 1.87 4.08
N ILE A 138 15.05 2.27 4.30
CA ILE A 138 13.97 2.05 3.31
C ILE A 138 14.29 2.75 1.99
N ASP A 139 14.87 3.95 2.03
CA ASP A 139 15.28 4.69 0.85
C ASP A 139 16.32 3.94 0.01
N ARG A 140 17.32 3.33 0.65
CA ARG A 140 18.35 2.56 -0.06
C ARG A 140 17.86 1.19 -0.53
N THR A 141 16.87 0.61 0.14
CA THR A 141 16.38 -0.74 -0.15
C THR A 141 15.24 -0.75 -1.18
N MET A 142 14.34 0.23 -1.18
CA MET A 142 13.20 0.29 -2.09
C MET A 142 13.62 0.95 -3.42
N ASP A 143 13.38 0.28 -4.53
CA ASP A 143 13.63 0.79 -5.89
C ASP A 143 12.53 1.78 -6.35
N LEU A 144 11.33 1.65 -5.81
CA LEU A 144 10.20 2.57 -6.01
C LEU A 144 9.25 2.53 -4.81
N VAL A 145 8.75 3.68 -4.37
CA VAL A 145 7.62 3.78 -3.45
C VAL A 145 6.50 4.54 -4.15
N ILE A 146 5.41 3.84 -4.42
CA ILE A 146 4.22 4.40 -5.06
C ILE A 146 3.41 5.15 -4.02
N LEU A 147 2.99 6.36 -4.33
CA LEU A 147 2.08 7.13 -3.53
C LEU A 147 0.65 6.82 -3.95
N THR A 148 -0.23 6.50 -3.01
CA THR A 148 -1.59 6.01 -3.32
C THR A 148 -2.43 7.11 -3.97
N GLU A 149 -2.19 8.36 -3.62
CA GLU A 149 -2.79 9.54 -4.26
C GLU A 149 -2.23 9.86 -5.65
N LEU A 150 -1.06 9.29 -6.01
CA LEU A 150 -0.42 9.38 -7.32
C LEU A 150 -0.24 7.97 -7.93
N PHE A 151 -1.26 7.12 -7.76
CA PHE A 151 -1.15 5.70 -8.06
C PHE A 151 -0.88 5.44 -9.55
N ASP A 152 -1.55 6.18 -10.44
CA ASP A 152 -1.38 6.00 -11.89
C ASP A 152 0.02 6.47 -12.34
N GLU A 153 0.50 7.59 -11.81
CA GLU A 153 1.87 8.08 -12.02
C GLU A 153 2.91 7.06 -11.50
N GLY A 154 2.66 6.48 -10.33
CA GLY A 154 3.52 5.45 -9.75
C GLY A 154 3.56 4.17 -10.59
N LEU A 155 2.44 3.77 -11.19
CA LEU A 155 2.38 2.65 -12.12
C LEU A 155 3.12 2.93 -13.44
N VAL A 156 3.05 4.17 -13.95
CA VAL A 156 3.86 4.59 -15.10
C VAL A 156 5.35 4.53 -14.77
N LEU A 157 5.79 5.02 -13.59
CA LEU A 157 7.19 4.85 -13.16
C LEU A 157 7.60 3.38 -13.02
N LEU A 158 6.73 2.55 -12.45
CA LEU A 158 6.95 1.11 -12.34
C LEU A 158 7.12 0.46 -13.72
N MET A 159 6.27 0.87 -14.68
CA MET A 159 6.32 0.40 -16.07
C MET A 159 7.69 0.66 -16.69
N HIS A 160 8.24 1.87 -16.56
CA HIS A 160 9.59 2.19 -17.07
C HIS A 160 10.69 1.42 -16.34
N LYS A 161 10.63 1.33 -15.01
CA LYS A 161 11.69 0.68 -14.21
C LYS A 161 11.80 -0.82 -14.45
N LEU A 162 10.67 -1.48 -14.73
CA LEU A 162 10.61 -2.92 -14.99
C LEU A 162 10.53 -3.29 -16.47
N ASN A 163 10.55 -2.30 -17.37
CA ASN A 163 10.31 -2.48 -18.81
C ASN A 163 9.01 -3.23 -19.12
N LEU A 164 7.94 -2.87 -18.41
CA LEU A 164 6.60 -3.40 -18.64
C LEU A 164 5.90 -2.63 -19.75
N THR A 165 4.81 -3.20 -20.25
CA THR A 165 3.91 -2.54 -21.20
C THR A 165 2.74 -1.87 -20.46
N LEU A 166 2.00 -1.01 -21.17
CA LEU A 166 0.80 -0.38 -20.63
C LEU A 166 -0.23 -1.41 -20.13
N ASP A 167 -0.42 -2.50 -20.89
CA ASP A 167 -1.35 -3.57 -20.53
C ASP A 167 -0.91 -4.37 -19.30
N ASP A 168 0.39 -4.42 -18.98
CA ASP A 168 0.90 -5.11 -17.79
C ASP A 168 0.57 -4.37 -16.49
N VAL A 169 0.41 -3.04 -16.56
CA VAL A 169 0.10 -2.16 -15.40
C VAL A 169 -1.34 -1.66 -15.39
N ALA A 170 -2.08 -1.89 -16.47
CA ALA A 170 -3.51 -1.56 -16.54
C ALA A 170 -4.29 -2.36 -15.49
N ASN A 171 -5.20 -1.68 -14.80
CA ASN A 171 -5.86 -2.20 -13.62
C ASN A 171 -7.31 -1.71 -13.48
N VAL A 172 -8.08 -2.45 -12.69
CA VAL A 172 -9.42 -2.07 -12.25
C VAL A 172 -9.35 -1.80 -10.76
N ARG A 173 -9.68 -0.56 -10.38
CA ARG A 173 -9.71 -0.16 -8.97
C ARG A 173 -10.87 -0.86 -8.26
N MET A 174 -10.56 -1.48 -7.13
CA MET A 174 -11.54 -2.14 -6.27
C MET A 174 -11.89 -1.21 -5.10
N LYS A 175 -13.13 -1.31 -4.60
CA LYS A 175 -13.61 -0.61 -3.39
C LYS A 175 -13.69 0.92 -3.46
N GLU A 176 -14.08 1.46 -4.61
CA GLU A 176 -14.41 2.90 -4.73
C GLU A 176 -15.82 3.24 -4.20
N SER A 177 -16.61 2.25 -3.76
CA SER A 177 -18.08 2.37 -3.67
C SER A 177 -18.65 2.86 -2.33
N PHE A 178 -17.83 3.23 -1.35
CA PHE A 178 -18.31 3.75 -0.06
C PHE A 178 -17.62 5.05 0.34
N ASP A 179 -18.14 6.16 -0.17
CA ASP A 179 -17.81 7.49 0.33
C ASP A 179 -18.73 7.85 1.48
N PHE A 180 -18.16 7.87 2.69
CA PHE A 180 -18.73 8.65 3.76
C PHE A 180 -18.25 10.09 3.62
N ASP A 181 -19.18 11.05 3.61
CA ASP A 181 -18.84 12.47 3.64
C ASP A 181 -18.40 12.85 5.07
N VAL A 182 -17.10 12.68 5.35
CA VAL A 182 -16.49 13.02 6.63
C VAL A 182 -15.68 14.29 6.45
N ALA A 183 -16.02 15.31 7.24
CA ALA A 183 -15.25 16.54 7.26
C ALA A 183 -13.76 16.24 7.59
N PRO A 184 -12.81 16.96 6.98
CA PRO A 184 -11.40 16.81 7.30
C PRO A 184 -11.12 17.19 8.77
N PRO A 185 -10.01 16.71 9.36
CA PRO A 185 -9.67 17.05 10.74
C PRO A 185 -9.38 18.55 10.85
N THR A 186 -9.70 19.14 12.00
CA THR A 186 -9.24 20.49 12.33
C THR A 186 -7.72 20.52 12.47
N ALA A 187 -7.12 21.71 12.41
CA ALA A 187 -5.67 21.86 12.57
C ALA A 187 -5.15 21.32 13.93
N GLU A 188 -5.96 21.42 14.98
CA GLU A 188 -5.64 20.87 16.30
C GLU A 188 -5.63 19.34 16.28
N GLN A 189 -6.70 18.74 15.74
CA GLN A 189 -6.80 17.28 15.59
C GLN A 189 -5.69 16.72 14.71
N LEU A 190 -5.39 17.37 13.59
CA LEU A 190 -4.28 17.01 12.70
C LEU A 190 -2.94 17.03 13.44
N GLY A 191 -2.68 18.11 14.20
CA GLY A 191 -1.46 18.20 14.99
C GLY A 191 -1.36 17.09 16.05
N THR A 192 -2.48 16.68 16.66
CA THR A 192 -2.51 15.54 17.58
C THR A 192 -2.21 14.23 16.87
N LEU A 193 -2.80 13.98 15.70
CA LEU A 193 -2.54 12.79 14.88
C LEU A 193 -1.05 12.68 14.52
N GLU A 194 -0.47 13.75 13.97
CA GLU A 194 0.93 13.78 13.57
C GLU A 194 1.90 13.56 14.73
N ARG A 195 1.59 14.09 15.92
CA ARG A 195 2.49 13.96 17.09
C ARG A 195 2.34 12.65 17.84
N GLU A 196 1.12 12.13 17.99
CA GLU A 196 0.85 11.03 18.91
C GLU A 196 0.69 9.66 18.23
N TYR A 197 0.33 9.66 16.94
CA TYR A 197 -0.03 8.45 16.20
C TYR A 197 0.78 8.22 14.92
N PHE A 198 1.20 9.29 14.23
CA PHE A 198 1.80 9.20 12.89
C PHE A 198 3.16 9.88 12.77
N SER A 199 3.91 10.03 13.86
CA SER A 199 5.20 10.76 13.82
C SER A 199 6.18 10.15 12.82
N VAL A 200 6.26 8.82 12.78
CA VAL A 200 7.16 8.08 11.87
C VAL A 200 6.55 8.00 10.48
N ASP A 201 5.24 7.73 10.38
CA ASP A 201 4.52 7.67 9.10
C ASP A 201 4.58 8.99 8.33
N LYS A 202 4.44 10.12 9.03
CA LYS A 202 4.56 11.45 8.45
C LYS A 202 5.97 11.72 7.92
N ALA A 203 7.00 11.35 8.70
CA ALA A 203 8.39 11.52 8.29
C ALA A 203 8.73 10.66 7.06
N LEU A 204 8.25 9.41 7.01
CA LEU A 204 8.36 8.55 5.83
C LEU A 204 7.68 9.18 4.61
N TYR A 205 6.41 9.57 4.76
CA TYR A 205 5.62 10.13 3.67
C TYR A 205 6.26 11.41 3.11
N ASP A 206 6.68 12.34 3.98
CA ASP A 206 7.35 13.58 3.56
C ASP A 206 8.66 13.35 2.80
N HIS A 207 9.40 12.30 3.17
CA HIS A 207 10.61 11.90 2.44
C HIS A 207 10.26 11.31 1.08
N PHE A 208 9.32 10.37 1.03
CA PHE A 208 8.99 9.66 -0.20
C PHE A 208 8.21 10.50 -1.21
N VAL A 209 7.44 11.51 -0.79
CA VAL A 209 6.90 12.53 -1.70
C VAL A 209 8.00 13.27 -2.44
N LYS A 210 9.03 13.73 -1.73
CA LYS A 210 10.16 14.44 -2.36
C LYS A 210 10.94 13.52 -3.29
N ARG A 211 11.17 12.27 -2.87
CA ARG A 211 11.83 11.27 -3.70
C ARG A 211 11.02 10.96 -4.96
N PHE A 212 9.72 10.74 -4.83
CA PHE A 212 8.83 10.40 -5.93
C PHE A 212 8.91 11.47 -7.03
N TRP A 213 8.74 12.74 -6.67
CA TRP A 213 8.82 13.83 -7.64
C TRP A 213 10.21 14.00 -8.25
N ARG A 214 11.28 13.75 -7.49
CA ARG A 214 12.62 13.70 -8.08
C ARG A 214 12.73 12.61 -9.14
N GLU A 215 12.27 11.40 -8.84
CA GLU A 215 12.28 10.28 -9.79
C GLU A 215 11.38 10.55 -11.01
N TRP A 216 10.23 11.20 -10.81
CA TRP A 216 9.32 11.64 -11.88
C TRP A 216 10.04 12.54 -12.89
N GLU A 217 10.71 13.59 -12.40
CA GLU A 217 11.46 14.52 -13.23
C GLU A 217 12.65 13.83 -13.93
N GLU A 218 13.35 12.92 -13.23
CA GLU A 218 14.45 12.15 -13.83
C GLU A 218 14.01 11.26 -15.00
N HIS A 219 12.74 10.84 -15.03
CA HIS A 219 12.16 10.03 -16.11
C HIS A 219 11.48 10.87 -17.21
N GLY A 220 11.55 12.20 -17.13
CA GLY A 220 11.08 13.15 -18.14
C GLY A 220 9.88 13.99 -17.71
N GLY A 221 9.40 13.84 -16.48
CA GLY A 221 8.31 14.61 -15.90
C GLY A 221 7.02 14.56 -16.71
N ASP A 222 6.13 15.53 -16.47
CA ASP A 222 4.82 15.59 -17.11
C ASP A 222 4.91 15.69 -18.64
N ALA A 223 5.98 16.30 -19.15
CA ALA A 223 6.18 16.49 -20.59
C ALA A 223 6.30 15.18 -21.37
N LYS A 224 6.71 14.10 -20.71
CA LYS A 224 6.82 12.76 -21.30
C LYS A 224 5.84 11.78 -20.69
N LEU A 225 5.76 11.74 -19.37
CA LEU A 225 5.00 10.73 -18.66
C LEU A 225 3.51 11.09 -18.53
N GLY A 226 3.14 12.36 -18.68
CA GLY A 226 1.74 12.79 -18.59
C GLY A 226 0.85 12.17 -19.68
N GLU A 227 1.36 12.02 -20.90
CA GLU A 227 0.64 11.33 -21.98
C GLU A 227 0.47 9.82 -21.68
N GLU A 228 1.44 9.20 -21.03
CA GLU A 228 1.38 7.79 -20.65
C GLU A 228 0.42 7.55 -19.49
N VAL A 229 0.33 8.48 -18.52
CA VAL A 229 -0.69 8.45 -17.47
C VAL A 229 -2.08 8.55 -18.08
N ALA A 230 -2.29 9.49 -19.01
CA ALA A 230 -3.58 9.61 -19.70
C ALA A 230 -3.93 8.36 -20.51
N ALA A 231 -2.94 7.73 -21.16
CA ALA A 231 -3.13 6.47 -21.85
C ALA A 231 -3.50 5.33 -20.89
N LEU A 232 -2.85 5.25 -19.73
CA LEU A 232 -3.15 4.26 -18.69
C LEU A 232 -4.57 4.43 -18.16
N GLN A 233 -4.98 5.67 -17.87
CA GLN A 233 -6.34 5.97 -17.41
C GLN A 233 -7.39 5.58 -18.45
N ALA A 234 -7.18 5.96 -19.72
CA ALA A 234 -8.08 5.56 -20.80
C ALA A 234 -8.17 4.03 -20.95
N ARG A 235 -7.06 3.32 -20.77
CA ARG A 235 -7.01 1.86 -20.82
C ARG A 235 -7.73 1.22 -19.62
N ASN A 236 -7.59 1.80 -18.43
CA ASN A 236 -8.30 1.36 -17.23
C ASN A 236 -9.82 1.56 -17.39
N ASP A 237 -10.27 2.69 -17.93
CA ASP A 237 -11.69 2.95 -18.19
C ASP A 237 -12.29 1.94 -19.18
N GLU A 238 -11.53 1.60 -20.22
CA GLU A 238 -11.92 0.57 -21.17
C GLU A 238 -12.04 -0.81 -20.49
N LEU A 239 -11.07 -1.17 -19.65
CA LEU A 239 -11.09 -2.42 -18.89
C LEU A 239 -12.29 -2.49 -17.96
N VAL A 240 -12.58 -1.42 -17.21
CA VAL A 240 -13.77 -1.33 -16.34
C VAL A 240 -15.04 -1.54 -17.17
N ARG A 241 -15.17 -0.85 -18.30
CA ARG A 241 -16.33 -0.97 -19.20
C ARG A 241 -16.52 -2.40 -19.69
N VAL A 242 -15.46 -3.03 -20.20
CA VAL A 242 -15.51 -4.39 -20.76
C VAL A 242 -15.80 -5.43 -19.67
N CYS A 243 -15.15 -5.31 -18.52
CA CYS A 243 -15.31 -6.25 -17.41
C CYS A 243 -16.68 -6.11 -16.71
N SER A 244 -17.34 -4.96 -16.81
CA SER A 244 -18.70 -4.76 -16.29
C SER A 244 -19.80 -5.37 -17.17
N LEU A 245 -19.49 -5.71 -18.42
CA LEU A 245 -20.46 -6.31 -19.35
C LEU A 245 -20.61 -7.82 -19.11
N PRO A 246 -21.85 -8.37 -19.20
CA PRO A 246 -22.05 -9.81 -19.33
C PRO A 246 -21.29 -10.37 -20.54
N ASP A 247 -20.74 -11.58 -20.42
CA ASP A 247 -19.94 -12.22 -21.48
C ASP A 247 -20.64 -12.21 -22.85
N ALA A 248 -21.97 -12.37 -22.87
CA ALA A 248 -22.79 -12.38 -24.09
C ALA A 248 -22.89 -11.02 -24.83
N LEU A 249 -22.48 -9.92 -24.18
CA LEU A 249 -22.55 -8.55 -24.71
C LEU A 249 -21.17 -7.97 -25.05
N ARG A 250 -20.08 -8.73 -24.90
CA ARG A 250 -18.73 -8.30 -25.26
C ARG A 250 -18.50 -8.42 -26.76
N GLU A 251 -17.81 -7.45 -27.35
CA GLU A 251 -17.46 -7.49 -28.78
C GLU A 251 -16.38 -8.55 -29.07
N VAL A 252 -16.23 -8.95 -30.34
CA VAL A 252 -15.21 -9.92 -30.74
C VAL A 252 -13.82 -9.31 -30.56
N GLY A 253 -13.12 -9.74 -29.52
CA GLY A 253 -11.79 -9.21 -29.14
C GLY A 253 -11.75 -8.61 -27.73
N ASP A 254 -12.92 -8.26 -27.18
CA ASP A 254 -13.05 -7.76 -25.81
C ASP A 254 -12.92 -8.92 -24.83
N THR A 255 -11.78 -9.01 -24.15
CA THR A 255 -11.56 -10.02 -23.09
C THR A 255 -11.32 -9.32 -21.76
N CYS A 256 -12.20 -9.61 -20.80
CA CYS A 256 -11.94 -9.25 -19.41
C CYS A 256 -10.93 -10.26 -18.85
N PRO A 257 -9.76 -9.84 -18.34
CA PRO A 257 -8.82 -10.76 -17.73
C PRO A 257 -9.46 -11.52 -16.57
N GLU A 258 -9.24 -12.83 -16.50
CA GLU A 258 -9.87 -13.71 -15.49
C GLU A 258 -9.64 -13.25 -14.04
N VAL A 259 -8.55 -12.52 -13.77
CA VAL A 259 -8.30 -11.92 -12.44
C VAL A 259 -9.36 -10.91 -12.03
N VAL A 260 -9.85 -10.11 -12.97
CA VAL A 260 -10.80 -9.03 -12.69
C VAL A 260 -12.19 -9.61 -12.41
N LEU A 261 -12.48 -10.80 -12.94
CA LEU A 261 -13.74 -11.52 -12.72
C LEU A 261 -13.79 -12.24 -11.37
N MET A 262 -12.65 -12.65 -10.79
CA MET A 262 -12.62 -13.42 -9.53
C MET A 262 -12.80 -12.57 -8.27
N ASP A 263 -12.67 -11.25 -8.37
CA ASP A 263 -12.80 -10.30 -7.25
C ASP A 263 -14.01 -9.34 -7.43
N GLY A 264 -14.92 -9.67 -8.36
CA GLY A 264 -16.21 -8.98 -8.45
C GLY A 264 -17.03 -9.20 -7.17
N PRO A 265 -17.93 -8.27 -6.80
CA PRO A 265 -18.77 -8.46 -5.62
C PRO A 265 -19.52 -9.79 -5.79
N GLU A 266 -19.29 -10.72 -4.86
CA GLU A 266 -20.13 -11.90 -4.74
C GLU A 266 -21.57 -11.41 -4.62
N THR A 267 -22.37 -11.69 -5.65
CA THR A 267 -23.80 -11.38 -5.72
C THR A 267 -24.58 -12.11 -4.63
#